data_AF-A0A8T4U823-F1
#
_entry.id   AF-A0A8T4U823-F1
#
_cell.length_a   1.000
_cell.length_b   1.000
_cell.length_c   1.000
_cell.angle_alpha   90.00
_cell.angle_beta   90.00
_cell.angle_gamma   90.00
#
_symmetry.space_group_name_H-M   'P 1'
#
loop_
_entity.id
_entity.type
_entity.pdbx_description
1 polymer ?
#
loop_
_entity_poly.entity_id
_entity_poly.type
_entity_poly.pdbx_seq_one_letter_code
_entity_poly.pdbx_strand_id
1 'polypeptide(L)'
;MNLNKIKNAIIIVLFLFLVTFSISWFLEKDQDVIGEKIIVLPLEGTITSGGSTDLFGGSSLSSLTFAEKIREINAASNVKGVIIEINSGGGSVIGSEEIADAIKELNKTKYAVIREVGASGAYWVASATDKIYASPMSITGSVGVIGSYLEFSGLFDKYGVGYERLVGGEYKDIGSPFKKLSLEEEKIMQKKIDIIHEYFIEEVAKNRELDVDVVRSLADGQFYLGIEAKDLGLIDEFGDTNKAKKDMEEIIGEYKLERIEEKKSILDFFKLTSYYLGKGIGSELVNNIELKNKMDIIV
;
A
#
# COMPACT_ATOMS: atom_id res chain seq x y z
N MET A 1 -43.17 -37.86 -6.25
CA MET A 1 -43.01 -36.39 -6.18
C MET A 1 -43.36 -35.83 -7.55
N ASN A 2 -44.35 -34.94 -7.65
CA ASN A 2 -44.94 -34.55 -8.94
C ASN A 2 -43.95 -33.62 -9.69
N LEU A 3 -43.42 -34.06 -10.83
CA LEU A 3 -42.44 -33.32 -11.66
C LEU A 3 -42.90 -31.89 -11.99
N ASN A 4 -44.21 -31.68 -12.13
CA ASN A 4 -44.79 -30.36 -12.37
C ASN A 4 -44.67 -29.43 -11.15
N LYS A 5 -44.72 -29.97 -9.92
CA LYS A 5 -44.50 -29.17 -8.69
C LYS A 5 -43.04 -28.73 -8.55
N ILE A 6 -42.09 -29.60 -8.93
CA ILE A 6 -40.65 -29.26 -8.92
C ILE A 6 -40.33 -28.20 -9.97
N LYS A 7 -40.86 -28.36 -11.19
CA LYS A 7 -40.70 -27.37 -12.27
C LYS A 7 -41.26 -26.01 -11.87
N ASN A 8 -42.44 -25.97 -11.26
CA ASN A 8 -43.05 -24.73 -10.79
C ASN A 8 -42.26 -24.09 -9.64
N ALA A 9 -41.71 -24.88 -8.71
CA ALA A 9 -40.85 -24.37 -7.65
C ALA A 9 -39.57 -23.75 -8.20
N ILE A 10 -38.92 -24.38 -9.20
CA ILE A 10 -37.72 -23.84 -9.86
C ILE A 10 -38.03 -22.52 -10.57
N ILE A 11 -39.15 -22.43 -11.29
CA ILE A 11 -39.56 -21.20 -11.98
C ILE A 11 -39.81 -20.06 -10.98
N ILE A 12 -40.45 -20.34 -9.84
CA ILE A 12 -40.71 -19.34 -8.79
C ILE A 12 -39.39 -18.84 -8.18
N VAL A 13 -38.44 -19.74 -7.91
CA VAL A 13 -37.12 -19.37 -7.38
C VAL A 13 -36.32 -18.52 -8.38
N LEU A 14 -36.33 -18.90 -9.67
CA LEU A 14 -35.68 -18.11 -10.72
C LEU A 14 -36.33 -16.73 -10.91
N PHE A 15 -37.66 -16.65 -10.81
CA PHE A 15 -38.38 -15.39 -10.88
C PHE A 15 -38.07 -14.50 -9.66
N LEU A 16 -38.09 -15.06 -8.46
CA LEU A 16 -37.70 -14.32 -7.24
C LEU A 16 -36.25 -13.85 -7.33
N PHE A 17 -35.34 -14.68 -7.83
CA PHE A 17 -33.94 -14.30 -8.06
C PHE A 17 -33.82 -13.16 -9.09
N LEU A 18 -34.56 -13.23 -10.20
CA LEU A 18 -34.61 -12.16 -11.19
C LEU A 18 -35.17 -10.87 -10.62
N VAL A 19 -36.20 -10.94 -9.78
CA VAL A 19 -36.79 -9.77 -9.12
C VAL A 19 -35.83 -9.18 -8.09
N THR A 20 -35.18 -10.00 -7.25
CA THR A 20 -34.18 -9.49 -6.28
C THR A 20 -32.93 -8.97 -6.97
N PHE A 21 -32.53 -9.58 -8.08
CA PHE A 21 -31.43 -9.10 -8.92
C PHE A 21 -31.81 -7.78 -9.61
N SER A 22 -33.03 -7.66 -10.13
CA SER A 22 -33.51 -6.43 -10.76
C SER A 22 -33.68 -5.31 -9.73
N ILE A 23 -34.17 -5.61 -8.53
CA ILE A 23 -34.27 -4.66 -7.42
C ILE A 23 -32.87 -4.25 -6.95
N SER A 24 -31.92 -5.18 -6.80
CA SER A 24 -30.52 -4.83 -6.47
C SER A 24 -29.90 -3.96 -7.56
N TRP A 25 -30.08 -4.32 -8.83
CA TRP A 25 -29.55 -3.56 -9.96
C TRP A 25 -30.20 -2.18 -10.11
N PHE A 26 -31.48 -2.04 -9.73
CA PHE A 26 -32.18 -0.76 -9.73
C PHE A 26 -31.80 0.09 -8.51
N LEU A 27 -31.65 -0.51 -7.32
CA LEU A 27 -31.14 0.15 -6.11
C LEU A 27 -29.67 0.55 -6.23
N GLU A 28 -28.87 -0.17 -7.02
CA GLU A 28 -27.48 0.16 -7.33
C GLU A 28 -27.38 1.33 -8.34
N LYS A 29 -28.45 1.62 -9.09
CA LYS A 29 -28.48 2.69 -10.10
C LYS A 29 -28.92 4.06 -9.56
N ASP A 30 -29.47 4.15 -8.35
CA ASP A 30 -30.09 5.36 -7.78
C ASP A 30 -29.31 6.00 -6.60
N GLN A 31 -27.98 5.80 -6.56
CA GLN A 31 -27.08 6.52 -5.62
C GLN A 31 -26.00 7.35 -6.34
N ASP A 32 -26.26 7.80 -7.57
CA ASP A 32 -25.64 9.03 -8.06
C ASP A 32 -26.29 10.21 -7.32
N VAL A 33 -25.86 10.42 -6.07
CA VAL A 33 -26.21 11.64 -5.34
C VAL A 33 -25.53 12.78 -6.10
N ILE A 34 -26.34 13.56 -6.81
CA ILE A 34 -26.02 14.80 -7.55
C ILE A 34 -25.60 15.90 -6.54
N GLY A 35 -24.54 15.63 -5.78
CA GLY A 35 -24.00 16.51 -4.76
C GLY A 35 -22.49 16.61 -4.91
N GLU A 36 -21.99 17.83 -4.75
CA GLU A 36 -20.56 18.08 -4.67
C GLU A 36 -19.99 17.39 -3.42
N LYS A 37 -18.81 16.76 -3.55
CA LYS A 37 -18.25 15.86 -2.53
C LYS A 37 -16.75 16.02 -2.33
N ILE A 38 -16.30 15.64 -1.13
CA ILE A 38 -14.89 15.44 -0.79
C ILE A 38 -14.66 13.93 -0.72
N ILE A 39 -13.65 13.44 -1.44
CA ILE A 39 -13.31 12.01 -1.46
C ILE A 39 -12.26 11.70 -0.39
N VAL A 40 -12.49 10.66 0.42
CA VAL A 40 -11.43 10.03 1.22
C VAL A 40 -10.91 8.82 0.47
N LEU A 41 -9.62 8.86 0.10
CA LEU A 41 -8.95 7.80 -0.64
C LEU A 41 -7.90 7.13 0.27
N PRO A 42 -8.11 5.87 0.68
CA PRO A 42 -7.16 5.16 1.54
C PRO A 42 -5.90 4.72 0.78
N LEU A 43 -4.74 5.00 1.36
CA LEU A 43 -3.42 4.50 0.96
C LEU A 43 -2.94 3.55 2.07
N GLU A 44 -3.27 2.27 1.94
CA GLU A 44 -3.02 1.25 2.96
C GLU A 44 -2.06 0.17 2.48
N GLY A 45 -1.12 -0.23 3.34
CA GLY A 45 -0.18 -1.31 3.05
C GLY A 45 1.04 -0.88 2.22
N THR A 46 1.82 -1.86 1.76
CA THR A 46 3.08 -1.61 1.04
C THR A 46 2.81 -1.08 -0.36
N ILE A 47 3.46 0.01 -0.76
CA ILE A 47 3.35 0.58 -2.11
C ILE A 47 4.14 -0.29 -3.09
N THR A 48 3.51 -0.83 -4.12
CA THR A 48 4.15 -1.65 -5.15
C THR A 48 4.05 -0.99 -6.52
N SER A 49 5.12 -1.08 -7.31
CA SER A 49 5.13 -0.64 -8.71
C SER A 49 4.43 -1.72 -9.55
N GLY A 50 3.13 -1.54 -9.79
CA GLY A 50 2.25 -2.53 -10.44
C GLY A 50 1.66 -3.57 -9.49
N GLY A 51 0.70 -4.37 -9.98
CA GLY A 51 -0.12 -5.28 -9.19
C GLY A 51 0.57 -6.55 -8.70
N SER A 52 1.78 -6.45 -8.12
CA SER A 52 2.41 -7.57 -7.44
C SER A 52 1.83 -7.76 -6.04
N THR A 53 1.44 -9.00 -5.75
CA THR A 53 1.04 -9.44 -4.41
C THR A 53 2.27 -9.50 -3.51
N ASP A 54 2.18 -8.92 -2.32
CA ASP A 54 3.20 -9.10 -1.28
C ASP A 54 3.42 -10.60 -1.00
N LEU A 55 4.66 -11.07 -1.16
CA LEU A 55 5.03 -12.48 -0.99
C LEU A 55 4.81 -12.96 0.46
N PHE A 56 4.71 -12.02 1.40
CA PHE A 56 4.51 -12.30 2.83
C PHE A 56 3.06 -12.10 3.30
N GLY A 57 2.11 -11.88 2.38
CA GLY A 57 0.69 -11.79 2.71
C GLY A 57 0.26 -10.51 3.42
N GLY A 58 1.08 -9.45 3.38
CA GLY A 58 0.67 -8.10 3.77
C GLY A 58 -0.32 -7.50 2.76
N SER A 59 -1.04 -6.45 3.17
CA SER A 59 -1.78 -5.63 2.22
C SER A 59 -0.80 -4.89 1.32
N SER A 60 -1.00 -4.99 0.00
CA SER A 60 -0.20 -4.30 -1.01
C SER A 60 -1.07 -3.36 -1.82
N LEU A 61 -0.60 -2.14 -2.04
CA LEU A 61 -1.25 -1.14 -2.87
C LEU A 61 -0.50 -0.98 -4.19
N SER A 62 -1.20 -1.23 -5.31
CA SER A 62 -0.71 -0.94 -6.65
C SER A 62 -0.66 0.56 -6.91
N SER A 63 0.52 1.09 -7.19
CA SER A 63 0.72 2.51 -7.53
C SER A 63 -0.11 2.92 -8.75
N LEU A 64 -0.14 2.08 -9.78
CA LEU A 64 -0.84 2.36 -11.04
C LEU A 64 -2.34 2.55 -10.80
N THR A 65 -2.92 1.65 -10.03
CA THR A 65 -4.36 1.68 -9.69
C THR A 65 -4.68 2.89 -8.83
N PHE A 66 -3.78 3.26 -7.91
CA PHE A 66 -3.97 4.44 -7.08
C PHE A 66 -3.86 5.74 -7.91
N ALA A 67 -2.85 5.86 -8.78
CA ALA A 67 -2.67 6.98 -9.68
C ALA A 67 -3.83 7.11 -10.70
N GLU A 68 -4.40 5.99 -11.17
CA GLU A 68 -5.64 5.97 -11.96
C GLU A 68 -6.82 6.57 -11.18
N LYS A 69 -7.03 6.15 -9.93
CA LYS A 69 -8.08 6.73 -9.07
C LYS A 69 -7.89 8.23 -8.87
N ILE A 70 -6.66 8.72 -8.68
CA ILE A 70 -6.37 10.15 -8.58
C ILE A 70 -6.75 10.88 -9.89
N ARG A 71 -6.43 10.30 -11.05
CA ARG A 71 -6.80 10.87 -12.37
C ARG A 71 -8.32 10.89 -12.58
N GLU A 72 -9.03 9.83 -12.19
CA GLU A 72 -10.50 9.78 -12.20
C GLU A 72 -11.09 10.86 -11.30
N ILE A 73 -10.56 11.00 -10.08
CA ILE A 73 -10.93 12.06 -9.14
C ILE A 73 -10.70 13.43 -9.77
N ASN A 74 -9.57 13.66 -10.45
CA ASN A 74 -9.26 14.93 -11.11
C ASN A 74 -10.31 15.26 -12.18
N ALA A 75 -10.71 14.29 -13.00
CA ALA A 75 -11.69 14.46 -14.07
C ALA A 75 -13.13 14.67 -13.59
N ALA A 76 -13.49 14.22 -12.38
CA ALA A 76 -14.85 14.26 -11.86
C ALA A 76 -15.27 15.66 -11.36
N SER A 77 -16.13 16.38 -12.09
CA SER A 77 -16.51 17.78 -11.77
C SER A 77 -17.25 17.97 -10.42
N ASN A 78 -17.90 16.91 -9.92
CA ASN A 78 -18.59 16.89 -8.63
C ASN A 78 -17.64 16.65 -7.45
N VAL A 79 -16.41 16.21 -7.67
CA VAL A 79 -15.41 16.09 -6.58
C VAL A 79 -14.69 17.42 -6.42
N LYS A 80 -14.67 17.97 -5.21
CA LYS A 80 -14.08 19.29 -4.92
C LYS A 80 -12.76 19.24 -4.18
N GLY A 81 -12.49 18.13 -3.50
CA GLY A 81 -11.22 17.87 -2.86
C GLY A 81 -11.02 16.40 -2.54
N VAL A 82 -9.79 16.05 -2.18
CA VAL A 82 -9.40 14.70 -1.78
C VAL A 82 -8.66 14.74 -0.45
N ILE A 83 -8.98 13.79 0.42
CA ILE A 83 -8.22 13.48 1.62
C ILE A 83 -7.60 12.11 1.41
N ILE A 84 -6.27 12.06 1.32
CA ILE A 84 -5.51 10.82 1.22
C ILE A 84 -5.26 10.32 2.63
N GLU A 85 -5.96 9.26 3.03
CA GLU A 85 -5.79 8.68 4.35
C GLU A 85 -4.69 7.62 4.30
N ILE A 86 -3.56 7.90 4.93
CA ILE A 86 -2.33 7.11 4.81
C ILE A 86 -2.19 6.20 6.02
N ASN A 87 -2.03 4.90 5.73
CA ASN A 87 -1.59 3.90 6.69
C ASN A 87 -0.59 2.94 6.01
N SER A 88 0.60 3.44 5.74
CA SER A 88 1.64 2.75 4.98
C SER A 88 3.05 3.09 5.47
N GLY A 89 3.90 2.07 5.56
CA GLY A 89 5.34 2.22 5.80
C GLY A 89 6.15 2.60 4.54
N GLY A 90 5.49 2.80 3.41
CA GLY A 90 6.12 3.07 2.11
C GLY A 90 6.24 1.83 1.23
N GLY A 91 7.26 1.81 0.37
CA GLY A 91 7.46 0.72 -0.57
C GLY A 91 8.34 1.12 -1.75
N SER A 92 7.90 0.76 -2.96
CA SER A 92 8.64 1.04 -4.19
C SER A 92 8.92 2.53 -4.39
N VAL A 93 10.17 2.86 -4.72
CA VAL A 93 10.59 4.22 -5.11
C VAL A 93 9.73 4.74 -6.26
N ILE A 94 9.67 3.99 -7.37
CA ILE A 94 8.88 4.35 -8.55
C ILE A 94 7.38 4.40 -8.23
N GLY A 95 6.87 3.44 -7.44
CA GLY A 95 5.47 3.45 -7.07
C GLY A 95 5.09 4.66 -6.21
N SER A 96 6.01 5.14 -5.37
CA SER A 96 5.79 6.32 -4.52
C SER A 96 5.85 7.61 -5.34
N GLU A 97 6.84 7.73 -6.24
CA GLU A 97 6.97 8.83 -7.20
C GLU A 97 5.73 8.94 -8.10
N GLU A 98 5.27 7.83 -8.68
CA GLU A 98 4.11 7.80 -9.57
C GLU A 98 2.84 8.31 -8.88
N ILE A 99 2.62 7.91 -7.63
CA ILE A 99 1.49 8.41 -6.84
C ILE A 99 1.67 9.90 -6.52
N ALA A 100 2.86 10.31 -6.10
CA ALA A 100 3.17 11.70 -5.77
C ALA A 100 2.98 12.63 -6.98
N ASP A 101 3.40 12.21 -8.18
CA ASP A 101 3.21 12.94 -9.42
C ASP A 101 1.73 13.09 -9.78
N ALA A 102 0.95 12.00 -9.70
CA ALA A 102 -0.49 12.07 -9.93
C ALA A 102 -1.20 13.03 -8.95
N ILE A 103 -0.75 13.07 -7.69
CA ILE A 103 -1.26 13.99 -6.68
C ILE A 103 -0.87 15.42 -7.03
N LYS A 104 0.38 15.68 -7.45
CA LYS A 104 0.81 17.03 -7.90
C LYS A 104 -0.05 17.55 -9.05
N GLU A 105 -0.40 16.69 -10.01
CA GLU A 105 -1.26 17.02 -11.16
C GLU A 105 -2.75 17.23 -10.83
N LEU A 106 -3.19 16.86 -9.61
CA LEU A 106 -4.58 17.02 -9.19
C LEU A 106 -4.93 18.51 -9.00
N ASN A 107 -5.86 19.05 -9.79
CA ASN A 107 -6.25 20.47 -9.73
C ASN A 107 -7.40 20.71 -8.74
N LYS A 108 -7.26 20.16 -7.53
CA LYS A 108 -8.26 20.20 -6.44
C LYS A 108 -7.54 20.28 -5.10
N THR A 109 -8.23 20.77 -4.07
CA THR A 109 -7.67 20.77 -2.71
C THR A 109 -7.36 19.33 -2.29
N LYS A 110 -6.13 19.08 -1.88
CA LYS A 110 -5.63 17.74 -1.60
C LYS A 110 -4.90 17.75 -0.26
N TYR A 111 -5.41 17.00 0.71
CA TYR A 111 -4.78 16.87 2.04
C TYR A 111 -4.38 15.42 2.29
N ALA A 112 -3.31 15.21 3.05
CA ALA A 112 -2.94 13.91 3.60
C ALA A 112 -3.33 13.83 5.09
N VAL A 113 -3.79 12.66 5.52
CA VAL A 113 -3.98 12.34 6.95
C VAL A 113 -3.21 11.07 7.25
N ILE A 114 -2.14 11.18 8.02
CA ILE A 114 -1.36 10.04 8.48
C ILE A 114 -2.09 9.42 9.69
N ARG A 115 -2.45 8.14 9.56
CA ARG A 115 -3.08 7.35 10.62
C ARG A 115 -2.02 6.82 11.57
N GLU A 116 -1.75 5.52 11.57
CA GLU A 116 -0.73 4.93 12.43
C GLU A 116 0.67 5.17 11.84
N VAL A 117 0.81 4.97 10.52
CA VAL A 117 2.10 5.12 9.83
C VAL A 117 1.96 5.78 8.46
N GLY A 118 2.86 6.71 8.16
CA GLY A 118 3.02 7.37 6.87
C GLY A 118 4.49 7.72 6.69
N ALA A 119 5.30 6.70 6.42
CA ALA A 119 6.76 6.77 6.43
C ALA A 119 7.37 6.37 5.08
N SER A 120 8.63 6.74 4.84
CA SER A 120 9.39 6.43 3.61
C SER A 120 8.59 6.82 2.36
N GLY A 121 8.40 5.92 1.39
CA GLY A 121 7.62 6.18 0.18
C GLY A 121 6.20 6.74 0.44
N ALA A 122 5.56 6.39 1.57
CA ALA A 122 4.26 6.95 1.91
C ALA A 122 4.36 8.41 2.40
N TYR A 123 5.47 8.78 3.03
CA TYR A 123 5.75 10.18 3.35
C TYR A 123 6.09 10.99 2.09
N TRP A 124 6.77 10.40 1.10
CA TRP A 124 6.92 11.02 -0.21
C TRP A 124 5.55 11.37 -0.81
N VAL A 125 4.63 10.42 -0.79
CA VAL A 125 3.25 10.65 -1.25
C VAL A 125 2.55 11.74 -0.44
N ALA A 126 2.66 11.72 0.89
CA ALA A 126 2.09 12.75 1.76
C ALA A 126 2.65 14.15 1.43
N SER A 127 3.95 14.23 1.16
CA SER A 127 4.65 15.49 0.87
C SER A 127 4.06 16.22 -0.32
N ALA A 128 3.53 15.50 -1.32
CA ALA A 128 2.92 16.05 -2.52
C ALA A 128 1.53 16.69 -2.30
N THR A 129 1.01 16.69 -1.07
CA THR A 129 -0.30 17.28 -0.74
C THR A 129 -0.18 18.71 -0.21
N ASP A 130 -1.27 19.48 -0.29
CA ASP A 130 -1.30 20.89 0.16
C ASP A 130 -1.12 21.02 1.68
N LYS A 131 -1.64 20.04 2.43
CA LYS A 131 -1.49 19.94 3.89
C LYS A 131 -1.46 18.49 4.37
N ILE A 132 -0.62 18.24 5.37
CA ILE A 132 -0.45 16.96 6.04
C ILE A 132 -0.92 17.07 7.49
N TYR A 133 -1.88 16.23 7.87
CA TYR A 133 -2.33 16.07 9.24
C TYR A 133 -1.82 14.75 9.81
N ALA A 134 -1.52 14.72 11.10
CA ALA A 134 -1.21 13.48 11.81
C ALA A 134 -1.66 13.54 13.27
N SER A 135 -1.72 12.39 13.94
CA SER A 135 -1.80 12.34 15.41
C SER A 135 -0.43 12.62 16.01
N PRO A 136 -0.31 13.16 17.24
CA PRO A 136 0.97 13.33 17.91
C PRO A 136 1.84 12.05 17.95
N MET A 137 1.22 10.87 17.97
CA MET A 137 1.89 9.57 18.04
C MET A 137 1.93 8.82 16.69
N SER A 138 1.47 9.44 15.60
CA SER A 138 1.63 8.86 14.26
C SER A 138 3.11 8.72 13.92
N ILE A 139 3.47 7.68 13.18
CA ILE A 139 4.84 7.45 12.71
C ILE A 139 4.98 8.05 11.31
N THR A 140 5.96 8.93 11.11
CA THR A 140 6.25 9.53 9.81
C THR A 140 7.76 9.75 9.59
N GLY A 141 8.14 10.46 8.53
CA GLY A 141 9.53 10.60 8.12
C GLY A 141 10.04 9.32 7.47
N SER A 142 11.16 8.77 7.98
CA SER A 142 11.90 7.69 7.33
C SER A 142 12.26 8.03 5.88
N VAL A 143 12.68 9.28 5.66
CA VAL A 143 13.18 9.73 4.36
C VAL A 143 14.55 9.09 4.15
N GLY A 144 14.54 7.97 3.43
CA GLY A 144 15.69 7.12 3.23
C GLY A 144 15.39 5.99 2.24
N VAL A 145 16.46 5.36 1.76
CA VAL A 145 16.41 4.30 0.76
C VAL A 145 17.21 3.11 1.26
N ILE A 146 16.61 1.92 1.21
CA ILE A 146 17.29 0.68 1.59
C ILE A 146 17.38 -0.25 0.39
N GLY A 147 18.54 -0.91 0.27
CA GLY A 147 18.74 -2.04 -0.63
C GLY A 147 19.21 -3.24 0.19
N SER A 148 18.44 -4.33 0.15
CA SER A 148 18.74 -5.54 0.92
C SER A 148 18.75 -6.78 0.03
N TYR A 149 19.70 -7.67 0.27
CA TYR A 149 19.81 -8.98 -0.40
C TYR A 149 20.23 -10.03 0.63
N LEU A 150 19.77 -11.26 0.44
CA LEU A 150 20.21 -12.41 1.22
C LEU A 150 21.51 -12.96 0.61
N GLU A 151 22.42 -13.47 1.44
CA GLU A 151 23.71 -14.03 1.02
C GLU A 151 23.85 -15.44 1.61
N PHE A 152 24.08 -16.44 0.75
CA PHE A 152 24.00 -17.86 1.07
C PHE A 152 25.28 -18.64 0.72
N SER A 153 26.34 -18.01 0.22
CA SER A 153 27.57 -18.72 -0.18
C SER A 153 28.16 -19.53 0.99
N GLY A 154 28.09 -18.99 2.21
CA GLY A 154 28.51 -19.72 3.41
C GLY A 154 27.69 -20.99 3.72
N LEU A 155 26.43 -21.07 3.27
CA LEU A 155 25.63 -22.29 3.37
C LEU A 155 26.09 -23.31 2.33
N PHE A 156 26.41 -22.88 1.11
CA PHE A 156 26.90 -23.77 0.06
C PHE A 156 28.24 -24.40 0.45
N ASP A 157 29.16 -23.61 1.00
CA ASP A 157 30.43 -24.09 1.54
C ASP A 157 30.19 -25.14 2.65
N LYS A 158 29.24 -24.89 3.55
CA LYS A 158 28.91 -25.78 4.67
C LYS A 158 28.33 -27.12 4.23
N TYR A 159 27.51 -27.14 3.17
CA TYR A 159 26.82 -28.34 2.70
C TYR A 159 27.46 -28.99 1.46
N GLY A 160 28.62 -28.49 1.01
CA GLY A 160 29.34 -29.05 -0.13
C GLY A 160 28.61 -28.86 -1.46
N VAL A 161 27.84 -27.78 -1.60
CA VAL A 161 27.12 -27.45 -2.84
C VAL A 161 28.00 -26.56 -3.71
N GLY A 162 28.32 -27.01 -4.92
CA GLY A 162 29.03 -26.21 -5.91
C GLY A 162 28.09 -25.28 -6.68
N TYR A 163 28.50 -24.03 -6.86
CA TYR A 163 27.83 -23.06 -7.74
C TYR A 163 28.80 -22.58 -8.83
N GLU A 164 28.60 -23.06 -10.05
CA GLU A 164 29.37 -22.66 -11.24
C GLU A 164 28.65 -21.54 -11.98
N ARG A 165 29.29 -20.37 -12.07
CA ARG A 165 28.68 -19.16 -12.62
C ARG A 165 29.32 -18.74 -13.93
N LEU A 166 28.49 -18.50 -14.95
CA LEU A 166 28.88 -17.89 -16.22
C LEU A 166 28.07 -16.62 -16.48
N VAL A 167 28.72 -15.51 -16.80
CA VAL A 167 28.04 -14.24 -17.13
C VAL A 167 28.66 -13.50 -18.30
N GLY A 168 27.82 -12.80 -19.04
CA GLY A 168 28.25 -11.79 -20.02
C GLY A 168 28.23 -10.41 -19.38
N GLY A 169 29.37 -9.98 -18.84
CA GLY A 169 29.58 -8.68 -18.19
C GLY A 169 29.96 -8.80 -16.71
N GLU A 170 30.97 -8.04 -16.29
CA GLU A 170 31.61 -8.12 -14.96
C GLU A 170 30.60 -8.06 -13.80
N TYR A 171 29.69 -7.08 -13.83
CA TYR A 171 28.73 -6.82 -12.75
C TYR A 171 27.33 -7.41 -12.97
N LYS A 172 27.15 -8.35 -13.91
CA LYS A 172 25.82 -8.87 -14.29
C LYS A 172 25.12 -9.70 -13.21
N ASP A 173 25.84 -10.13 -12.18
CA ASP A 173 25.27 -10.84 -11.02
C ASP A 173 25.38 -10.05 -9.72
N ILE A 174 25.63 -8.74 -9.80
CA ILE A 174 25.69 -7.93 -8.58
C ILE A 174 24.39 -8.13 -7.78
N GLY A 175 24.53 -8.44 -6.50
CA GLY A 175 23.39 -8.81 -5.64
C GLY A 175 22.92 -10.27 -5.76
N SER A 176 23.64 -11.14 -6.47
CA SER A 176 23.37 -12.59 -6.46
C SER A 176 23.48 -13.14 -5.03
N PRO A 177 22.48 -13.91 -4.57
CA PRO A 177 22.48 -14.43 -3.22
C PRO A 177 23.46 -15.59 -3.01
N PHE A 178 24.13 -16.05 -4.07
CA PHE A 178 25.04 -17.20 -4.03
C PHE A 178 26.52 -16.79 -3.91
N LYS A 179 26.80 -15.49 -3.81
CA LYS A 179 28.15 -14.98 -3.57
C LYS A 179 28.10 -13.77 -2.63
N LYS A 180 29.21 -13.53 -1.96
CA LYS A 180 29.46 -12.25 -1.29
C LYS A 180 29.71 -11.16 -2.33
N LEU A 181 29.26 -9.94 -2.03
CA LEU A 181 29.69 -8.78 -2.79
C LEU A 181 31.18 -8.54 -2.59
N SER A 182 31.86 -8.19 -3.67
CA SER A 182 33.18 -7.55 -3.58
C SER A 182 33.05 -6.10 -3.11
N LEU A 183 34.15 -5.50 -2.64
CA LEU A 183 34.19 -4.09 -2.22
C LEU A 183 33.79 -3.13 -3.35
N GLU A 184 34.13 -3.45 -4.60
CA GLU A 184 33.76 -2.61 -5.75
C GLU A 184 32.27 -2.71 -6.07
N GLU A 185 31.69 -3.91 -5.94
CA GLU A 185 30.25 -4.09 -6.09
C GLU A 185 29.45 -3.39 -4.99
N GLU A 186 29.92 -3.47 -3.75
CA GLU A 186 29.33 -2.74 -2.63
C GLU A 186 29.31 -1.23 -2.90
N LYS A 187 30.43 -0.64 -3.34
CA LYS A 187 30.49 0.77 -3.72
C LYS A 187 29.55 1.12 -4.87
N ILE A 188 29.42 0.26 -5.89
CA ILE A 188 28.51 0.47 -7.01
C ILE A 188 27.06 0.49 -6.53
N MET A 189 26.68 -0.44 -5.64
CA MET A 189 25.32 -0.50 -5.10
C MET A 189 25.04 0.67 -4.15
N GLN A 190 25.97 1.01 -3.26
CA GLN A 190 25.83 2.13 -2.35
C GLN A 190 25.67 3.44 -3.13
N LYS A 191 26.50 3.69 -4.15
CA LYS A 191 26.37 4.87 -5.01
C LYS A 191 24.98 5.00 -5.65
N LYS A 192 24.36 3.89 -6.04
CA LYS A 192 22.99 3.91 -6.58
C LYS A 192 21.96 4.25 -5.50
N ILE A 193 22.11 3.70 -4.30
CA ILE A 193 21.26 4.01 -3.15
C ILE A 193 21.37 5.52 -2.83
N ASP A 194 22.59 6.05 -2.77
CA ASP A 194 22.84 7.47 -2.48
C ASP A 194 22.18 8.40 -3.52
N ILE A 195 22.23 8.05 -4.81
CA ILE A 195 21.57 8.81 -5.88
C ILE A 195 20.05 8.84 -5.68
N ILE A 196 19.44 7.69 -5.36
CA ILE A 196 18.00 7.60 -5.15
C ILE A 196 17.60 8.36 -3.87
N HIS A 197 18.44 8.30 -2.84
CA HIS A 197 18.19 8.99 -1.57
C HIS A 197 18.25 10.51 -1.74
N GLU A 198 19.24 11.03 -2.45
CA GLU A 198 19.33 12.46 -2.76
C GLU A 198 18.11 12.92 -3.58
N TYR A 199 17.68 12.13 -4.57
CA TYR A 199 16.46 12.43 -5.33
C TYR A 199 15.21 12.49 -4.45
N PHE A 200 15.08 11.57 -3.49
CA PHE A 200 13.98 11.58 -2.53
C PHE A 200 14.02 12.84 -1.63
N ILE A 201 15.21 13.24 -1.15
CA ILE A 201 15.40 14.48 -0.38
C ILE A 201 14.95 15.70 -1.19
N GLU A 202 15.40 15.81 -2.45
CA GLU A 202 15.05 16.92 -3.34
C GLU A 202 13.54 17.02 -3.57
N GLU A 203 12.86 15.89 -3.82
CA GLU A 203 11.42 15.89 -4.04
C GLU A 203 10.64 16.23 -2.76
N VAL A 204 11.05 15.74 -1.57
CA VAL A 204 10.41 16.14 -0.30
C VAL A 204 10.61 17.62 -0.03
N ALA A 205 11.83 18.15 -0.22
CA ALA A 205 12.12 19.56 -0.02
C ALA A 205 11.27 20.44 -0.94
N LYS A 206 11.17 20.08 -2.21
CA LYS A 206 10.35 20.77 -3.20
C LYS A 206 8.86 20.72 -2.86
N ASN A 207 8.33 19.55 -2.50
CA ASN A 207 6.90 19.40 -2.25
C ASN A 207 6.46 20.10 -0.95
N ARG A 208 7.33 20.10 0.07
CA ARG A 208 7.07 20.76 1.37
C ARG A 208 7.48 22.23 1.40
N GLU A 209 8.08 22.74 0.32
CA GLU A 209 8.68 24.08 0.26
C GLU A 209 9.70 24.32 1.39
N LEU A 210 10.47 23.29 1.74
CA LEU A 210 11.51 23.34 2.76
C LEU A 210 12.89 23.54 2.12
N ASP A 211 13.81 24.10 2.89
CA ASP A 211 15.21 24.15 2.49
C ASP A 211 15.77 22.71 2.35
N VAL A 212 16.41 22.43 1.22
CA VAL A 212 16.92 21.09 0.91
C VAL A 212 17.99 20.63 1.91
N ASP A 213 18.80 21.55 2.47
CA ASP A 213 19.80 21.22 3.48
C ASP A 213 19.14 20.86 4.82
N VAL A 214 18.02 21.49 5.14
CA VAL A 214 17.19 21.12 6.29
C VAL A 214 16.64 19.71 6.10
N VAL A 215 16.00 19.43 4.95
CA VAL A 215 15.47 18.08 4.68
C VAL A 215 16.58 17.03 4.69
N ARG A 216 17.75 17.33 4.09
CA ARG A 216 18.91 16.43 4.11
C ARG A 216 19.37 16.11 5.53
N SER A 217 19.33 17.07 6.45
CA SER A 217 19.67 16.85 7.86
C SER A 217 18.67 15.96 8.60
N LEU A 218 17.43 15.88 8.12
CA LEU A 218 16.35 15.05 8.69
C LEU A 218 16.23 13.68 8.01
N ALA A 219 16.87 13.52 6.85
CA ALA A 219 16.78 12.35 5.98
C ALA A 219 17.88 11.31 6.27
N ASP A 220 18.14 11.01 7.54
CA ASP A 220 19.04 9.93 7.95
C ASP A 220 18.36 8.55 7.98
N GLY A 221 17.08 8.49 7.59
CA GLY A 221 16.25 7.29 7.57
C GLY A 221 15.49 7.02 8.86
N GLN A 222 15.67 7.82 9.93
CA GLN A 222 14.90 7.65 11.16
C GLN A 222 13.42 8.00 10.97
N PHE A 223 12.56 7.39 11.77
CA PHE A 223 11.18 7.81 11.88
C PHE A 223 11.05 8.91 12.92
N TYR A 224 10.01 9.73 12.77
CA TYR A 224 9.61 10.75 13.74
C TYR A 224 8.19 10.48 14.19
N LEU A 225 7.91 10.73 15.47
CA LEU A 225 6.54 10.82 15.96
C LEU A 225 5.91 12.11 15.43
N GLY A 226 4.59 12.13 15.25
CA GLY A 226 3.87 13.31 14.76
C GLY A 226 4.19 14.58 15.55
N ILE A 227 4.44 14.47 16.86
CA ILE A 227 4.85 15.61 17.68
C ILE A 227 6.20 16.21 17.27
N GLU A 228 7.18 15.36 16.95
CA GLU A 228 8.50 15.77 16.45
C GLU A 228 8.38 16.27 15.00
N ALA A 229 7.61 15.56 14.18
CA ALA A 229 7.37 15.91 12.79
C ALA A 229 6.74 17.30 12.63
N LYS A 230 5.86 17.71 13.56
CA LYS A 230 5.27 19.05 13.59
C LYS A 230 6.32 20.12 13.87
N ASP A 231 7.20 19.89 14.84
CA ASP A 231 8.28 20.81 15.20
C ASP A 231 9.32 20.93 14.07
N LEU A 232 9.51 19.86 13.30
CA LEU A 232 10.42 19.78 12.16
C LEU A 232 9.81 20.29 10.83
N GLY A 233 8.53 20.67 10.80
CA GLY A 233 7.83 21.10 9.58
C GLY A 233 7.47 19.97 8.61
N LEU A 234 7.66 18.71 9.02
CA LEU A 234 7.32 17.53 8.23
C LEU A 234 5.80 17.29 8.14
N ILE A 235 5.02 17.81 9.09
CA ILE A 235 3.55 17.86 9.01
C ILE A 235 3.04 19.28 9.27
N ASP A 236 1.83 19.56 8.81
CA ASP A 236 1.24 20.88 8.90
C ASP A 236 0.36 21.06 10.11
N GLU A 237 -0.35 20.04 10.59
CA GLU A 237 -1.24 20.18 11.75
C GLU A 237 -1.51 18.84 12.45
N PHE A 238 -1.92 18.92 13.72
CA PHE A 238 -2.49 17.75 14.38
C PHE A 238 -3.96 17.57 13.97
N GLY A 239 -4.34 16.35 13.61
CA GLY A 239 -5.73 16.11 13.22
C GLY A 239 -5.99 14.72 12.65
N ASP A 240 -7.28 14.44 12.54
CA ASP A 240 -7.82 13.27 11.84
C ASP A 240 -8.53 13.70 10.55
N THR A 241 -9.15 12.75 9.87
CA THR A 241 -9.95 12.97 8.65
C THR A 241 -11.09 13.98 8.86
N ASN A 242 -11.65 14.08 10.06
CA ASN A 242 -12.69 15.07 10.35
C ASN A 242 -12.12 16.48 10.46
N LYS A 243 -10.95 16.64 11.09
CA LYS A 243 -10.25 17.93 11.15
C LYS A 243 -9.80 18.37 9.76
N ALA A 244 -9.18 17.48 8.99
CA ALA A 244 -8.79 17.75 7.60
C ALA A 244 -10.00 18.14 6.73
N LYS A 245 -11.14 17.48 6.90
CA LYS A 245 -12.40 17.85 6.23
C LYS A 245 -12.83 19.27 6.61
N LYS A 246 -12.91 19.60 7.89
CA LYS A 246 -13.33 20.94 8.33
C LYS A 246 -12.45 22.03 7.75
N ASP A 247 -11.13 21.83 7.78
CA ASP A 247 -10.16 22.78 7.24
C ASP A 247 -10.23 22.89 5.71
N MET A 248 -10.71 21.85 5.04
CA MET A 248 -10.99 21.88 3.61
C MET A 248 -12.28 22.66 3.33
N GLU A 249 -13.35 22.42 4.11
CA GLU A 249 -14.64 23.10 3.97
C GLU A 249 -14.56 24.62 4.18
N GLU A 250 -13.61 25.09 4.99
CA GLU A 250 -13.31 26.52 5.11
C GLU A 250 -12.82 27.16 3.80
N ILE A 251 -12.26 26.38 2.88
CA ILE A 251 -11.69 26.84 1.61
C ILE A 251 -12.69 26.64 0.46
N ILE A 252 -13.28 25.45 0.37
CA ILE A 252 -14.07 25.03 -0.79
C ILE A 252 -15.58 25.00 -0.52
N GLY A 253 -16.02 25.16 0.73
CA GLY A 253 -17.42 25.05 1.15
C GLY A 253 -17.78 23.68 1.73
N GLU A 254 -18.97 23.59 2.34
CA GLU A 254 -19.44 22.36 2.99
C GLU A 254 -19.87 21.31 1.97
N TYR A 255 -19.29 20.11 2.07
CA TYR A 255 -19.54 19.02 1.14
C TYR A 255 -19.67 17.67 1.82
N LYS A 256 -20.38 16.75 1.16
CA LYS A 256 -20.51 15.38 1.63
C LYS A 256 -19.14 14.70 1.57
N LEU A 257 -18.72 14.12 2.69
CA LEU A 257 -17.56 13.24 2.72
C LEU A 257 -17.97 11.87 2.19
N GLU A 258 -17.28 11.38 1.17
CA GLU A 258 -17.47 10.04 0.61
C GLU A 258 -16.15 9.29 0.67
N ARG A 259 -16.13 8.15 1.37
CA ARG A 259 -14.96 7.29 1.44
C ARG A 259 -15.02 6.26 0.32
N ILE A 260 -13.94 6.14 -0.43
CA ILE A 260 -13.74 5.01 -1.34
C ILE A 260 -13.37 3.81 -0.47
N GLU A 261 -14.35 2.94 -0.21
CA GLU A 261 -14.06 1.63 0.35
C GLU A 261 -13.51 0.72 -0.75
N GLU A 262 -12.37 0.07 -0.50
CA GLU A 262 -12.01 -1.08 -1.31
C GLU A 262 -13.06 -2.15 -1.09
N LYS A 263 -13.95 -2.35 -2.09
CA LYS A 263 -14.90 -3.46 -2.09
C LYS A 263 -14.09 -4.75 -2.02
N LYS A 264 -13.95 -5.33 -0.82
CA LYS A 264 -13.41 -6.68 -0.64
C LYS A 264 -14.20 -7.60 -1.55
N SER A 265 -13.55 -8.14 -2.57
CA SER A 265 -14.24 -9.01 -3.51
C SER A 265 -14.75 -10.24 -2.78
N ILE A 266 -15.88 -10.80 -3.21
CA ILE A 266 -16.32 -12.14 -2.81
C ILE A 266 -15.16 -13.14 -2.98
N LEU A 267 -14.30 -12.93 -3.97
CA LEU A 267 -13.10 -13.72 -4.19
C LEU A 267 -12.05 -13.58 -3.06
N ASP A 268 -11.91 -12.40 -2.45
CA ASP A 268 -11.00 -12.20 -1.32
C ASP A 268 -11.56 -12.79 -0.03
N PHE A 269 -12.90 -12.77 0.14
CA PHE A 269 -13.58 -13.56 1.16
C PHE A 269 -13.38 -15.07 0.94
N PHE A 270 -13.47 -15.55 -0.31
CA PHE A 270 -13.18 -16.94 -0.67
C PHE A 270 -11.71 -17.30 -0.46
N LYS A 271 -10.74 -16.43 -0.77
CA LYS A 271 -9.31 -16.67 -0.51
C LYS A 271 -9.04 -16.75 0.99
N LEU A 272 -9.62 -15.86 1.77
CA LEU A 272 -9.47 -15.85 3.23
C LEU A 272 -10.04 -17.13 3.84
N THR A 273 -11.25 -17.54 3.44
CA THR A 273 -11.86 -18.80 3.91
C THR A 273 -11.09 -20.02 3.42
N SER A 274 -10.59 -20.02 2.18
CA SER A 274 -9.74 -21.10 1.64
C SER A 274 -8.42 -21.22 2.38
N TYR A 275 -7.80 -20.11 2.75
CA TYR A 275 -6.59 -20.08 3.58
C TYR A 275 -6.84 -20.64 4.98
N TYR A 276 -7.93 -20.24 5.63
CA TYR A 276 -8.30 -20.79 6.95
C TYR A 276 -8.67 -22.27 6.90
N LEU A 277 -9.38 -22.71 5.85
CA LEU A 277 -9.63 -24.14 5.62
C LEU A 277 -8.33 -24.90 5.37
N GLY A 278 -7.45 -24.38 4.51
CA GLY A 278 -6.16 -24.97 4.20
C GLY A 278 -5.24 -25.06 5.43
N LYS A 279 -5.23 -24.02 6.27
CA LYS A 279 -4.51 -24.00 7.54
C LYS A 279 -5.09 -24.99 8.56
N GLY A 280 -6.43 -25.11 8.63
CA GLY A 280 -7.11 -26.11 9.45
C GLY A 280 -6.71 -27.53 9.05
N ILE A 281 -6.86 -27.88 7.76
CA ILE A 281 -6.49 -29.19 7.21
C ILE A 281 -4.98 -29.45 7.38
N GLY A 282 -4.13 -28.44 7.13
CA GLY A 282 -2.68 -28.54 7.30
C GLY A 282 -2.28 -28.80 8.76
N SER A 283 -2.90 -28.11 9.72
CA SER A 283 -2.65 -28.30 11.15
C SER A 283 -3.09 -29.70 11.62
N GLU A 284 -4.18 -30.23 11.07
CA GLU A 284 -4.71 -31.55 11.41
C GLU A 284 -3.88 -32.68 10.78
N LEU A 285 -3.29 -32.46 9.60
CA LEU A 285 -2.34 -33.38 8.98
C LEU A 285 -0.99 -33.40 9.71
N VAL A 286 -0.44 -32.24 10.09
CA VAL A 286 0.81 -32.14 10.86
C VAL A 286 0.67 -32.80 12.24
N ASN A 287 -0.44 -32.53 12.94
CA ASN A 287 -0.72 -33.17 14.23
C ASN A 287 -0.87 -34.69 14.12
N ASN A 288 -1.47 -35.20 13.04
CA ASN A 288 -1.57 -36.65 12.80
C ASN A 288 -0.22 -37.29 12.42
N ILE A 289 0.70 -36.55 11.78
CA ILE A 289 2.06 -37.03 11.49
C ILE A 289 2.92 -37.05 12.77
N GLU A 290 2.82 -36.04 13.64
CA GLU A 290 3.50 -36.05 14.95
C GLU A 290 2.98 -37.16 15.88
N LEU A 291 1.67 -37.48 15.83
CA LEU A 291 1.08 -38.59 16.57
C LEU A 291 1.57 -39.96 16.07
N LYS A 292 1.77 -40.12 14.75
CA LYS A 292 2.38 -41.34 14.18
C LYS A 292 3.83 -41.53 14.60
N ASN A 293 4.64 -40.48 14.55
CA ASN A 293 6.06 -40.55 14.95
C ASN A 293 6.25 -40.80 16.46
N LYS A 294 5.26 -40.49 17.30
CA LYS A 294 5.28 -40.87 18.74
C LYS A 294 4.86 -42.32 19.00
N MET A 295 4.13 -42.97 18.10
CA MET A 295 3.75 -44.39 18.24
C MET A 295 4.88 -45.35 17.81
N ASP A 296 5.82 -44.91 16.97
CA ASP A 296 6.96 -45.74 16.52
C ASP A 296 8.17 -45.76 17.48
N ILE A 297 8.06 -45.13 18.67
CA ILE A 297 9.13 -45.12 19.71
C ILE A 297 8.78 -46.00 20.93
N ILE A 298 7.73 -46.85 20.83
CA ILE A 298 7.42 -47.85 21.85
C ILE A 298 7.54 -49.25 21.25
N VAL A 299 8.77 -49.72 21.05
CA VAL A 299 9.17 -51.14 21.05
C VAL A 299 10.50 -51.26 21.78
#